data_AF-A0A364LM95-F1
#
_entry.id   AF-A0A364LM95-F1
#
_cell.length_a   1.000
_cell.length_b   1.000
_cell.length_c   1.000
_cell.angle_alpha   90.00
_cell.angle_beta   90.00
_cell.angle_gamma   90.00
#
_symmetry.space_group_name_H-M   'P 1'
#
loop_
_entity.id
_entity.type
_entity.pdbx_description
1 polymer ?
#
loop_
_entity_poly.entity_id
_entity_poly.type
_entity_poly.pdbx_seq_one_letter_code
_entity_poly.pdbx_strand_id
1 'polypeptide(L)'
;MNYSGEKTSRKFHFPLSVFKKPANQSEYDILENLLDQILDEVREDEEHPLAIVAHIIGDNLEDFDNNNHPPIGHNVTDIDLVQYLMSENHLNQQKMADIFGNQGNVSKFLNGERKLSKSQINKLVSRFKISADFFFKGP
;
A
#
# COMPACT_ATOMS: atom_id res chain seq x y z
N MET A 1 -11.69 -6.11 28.78
CA MET A 1 -13.09 -6.28 28.33
C MET A 1 -13.32 -7.74 27.96
N ASN A 2 -14.51 -8.30 28.20
CA ASN A 2 -14.85 -9.66 27.77
C ASN A 2 -16.00 -9.60 26.77
N TYR A 3 -15.96 -10.41 25.72
CA TYR A 3 -17.06 -10.60 24.77
C TYR A 3 -17.34 -12.09 24.61
N SER A 4 -18.60 -12.45 24.40
CA SER A 4 -19.03 -13.81 24.10
C SER A 4 -20.02 -13.74 22.95
N GLY A 5 -19.65 -14.34 21.81
CA GLY A 5 -20.48 -14.35 20.62
C GLY A 5 -21.71 -15.22 20.86
N GLU A 6 -22.90 -14.63 20.71
CA GLU A 6 -24.17 -15.33 20.93
C GLU A 6 -24.38 -16.48 19.93
N LYS A 7 -23.81 -16.35 18.71
CA LYS A 7 -24.00 -17.31 17.61
C LYS A 7 -22.83 -18.25 17.39
N THR A 8 -21.61 -17.86 17.76
CA THR A 8 -20.37 -18.58 17.41
C THR A 8 -19.77 -19.36 18.58
N SER A 9 -20.29 -19.20 19.81
CA SER A 9 -19.71 -19.72 21.06
C SER A 9 -18.26 -19.28 21.32
N ARG A 10 -17.71 -18.35 20.53
CA ARG A 10 -16.37 -17.78 20.74
C ARG A 10 -16.39 -16.83 21.92
N LYS A 11 -15.32 -16.86 22.71
CA LYS A 11 -15.12 -15.95 23.85
C LYS A 11 -13.83 -15.19 23.67
N PHE A 12 -13.91 -13.88 23.81
CA PHE A 12 -12.76 -12.99 23.70
C PHE A 12 -12.47 -12.35 25.06
N HIS A 13 -11.19 -12.30 25.39
CA HIS A 13 -10.67 -11.55 26.53
C HIS A 13 -9.69 -10.50 26.01
N PHE A 14 -10.02 -9.24 26.22
CA PHE A 14 -9.23 -8.09 25.78
C PHE A 14 -8.58 -7.42 27.01
N PRO A 15 -7.35 -7.82 27.39
CA PRO A 15 -6.56 -7.05 28.35
C PRO A 15 -6.21 -5.68 27.74
N LEU A 16 -5.96 -4.66 28.56
CA LEU A 16 -5.66 -3.31 28.06
C LEU A 16 -4.46 -3.26 27.09
N SER A 17 -3.56 -4.23 27.20
CA SER A 17 -2.39 -4.38 26.33
C SER A 17 -2.73 -4.64 24.85
N VAL A 18 -3.95 -5.07 24.52
CA VAL A 18 -4.33 -5.28 23.10
C VAL A 18 -4.68 -3.98 22.38
N PHE A 19 -4.87 -2.88 23.13
CA PHE A 19 -5.22 -1.58 22.57
C PHE A 19 -4.03 -0.63 22.43
N LYS A 20 -2.82 -1.08 22.78
CA LYS A 20 -1.59 -0.32 22.53
C LYS A 20 -0.98 -0.74 21.18
N LYS A 21 -0.22 0.18 20.58
CA LYS A 21 0.70 -0.14 19.49
C LYS A 21 1.65 -1.26 19.90
N PRO A 22 1.91 -2.25 19.04
CA PRO A 22 2.93 -3.25 19.31
C PRO A 22 4.31 -2.60 19.39
N ALA A 23 5.13 -3.06 20.32
CA ALA A 23 6.49 -2.54 20.51
C ALA A 23 7.55 -3.32 19.71
N ASN A 24 7.18 -4.48 19.18
CA ASN A 24 8.06 -5.39 18.43
C ASN A 24 7.23 -6.37 17.60
N GLN A 25 7.91 -7.13 16.72
CA GLN A 25 7.28 -8.09 15.82
C GLN A 25 6.45 -9.17 16.56
N SER A 26 6.90 -9.65 17.73
CA SER A 26 6.14 -10.68 18.44
C SER A 26 4.81 -10.14 18.99
N GLU A 27 4.77 -8.89 19.46
CA GLU A 27 3.52 -8.25 19.84
C GLU A 27 2.63 -7.99 18.62
N TYR A 28 3.22 -7.61 17.48
CA TYR A 28 2.51 -7.43 16.22
C TYR A 28 1.81 -8.73 15.80
N ASP A 29 2.53 -9.85 15.74
CA ASP A 29 1.98 -11.14 15.32
C ASP A 29 0.81 -11.58 16.21
N ILE A 30 0.88 -11.32 17.52
CA ILE A 30 -0.20 -11.62 18.46
C ILE A 30 -1.45 -10.78 18.15
N LEU A 31 -1.27 -9.48 17.88
CA LEU A 31 -2.37 -8.57 17.57
C LEU A 31 -2.98 -8.84 16.19
N GLU A 32 -2.16 -9.19 15.19
CA GLU A 32 -2.61 -9.60 13.86
C GLU A 32 -3.49 -10.86 13.94
N ASN A 33 -3.01 -11.91 14.61
CA ASN A 33 -3.81 -13.13 14.81
C ASN A 33 -5.10 -12.89 15.60
N LEU A 34 -5.11 -11.91 16.51
CA LEU A 34 -6.32 -11.51 17.22
C LEU A 34 -7.28 -10.74 16.30
N LEU A 35 -6.77 -9.84 15.47
CA LEU A 35 -7.54 -9.10 14.48
C LEU A 35 -8.25 -10.06 13.51
N ASP A 36 -7.55 -11.06 12.98
CA ASP A 36 -8.13 -12.08 12.10
C ASP A 36 -9.30 -12.81 12.76
N GLN A 37 -9.15 -13.21 14.03
CA GLN A 37 -10.22 -13.88 14.78
C GLN A 37 -11.43 -12.98 15.02
N ILE A 38 -11.22 -11.67 15.18
CA ILE A 38 -12.28 -10.68 15.33
C ILE A 38 -12.99 -10.48 13.98
N LEU A 39 -12.24 -10.32 12.88
CA LEU A 39 -12.83 -10.15 11.55
C LEU A 39 -13.67 -11.36 11.13
N ASP A 40 -13.23 -12.57 11.47
CA ASP A 40 -14.01 -13.81 11.31
C ASP A 40 -15.34 -13.82 12.08
N GLU A 41 -15.38 -13.15 13.24
CA GLU A 41 -16.56 -13.05 14.10
C GLU A 41 -17.51 -11.94 13.60
N VAL A 42 -16.95 -10.77 13.27
CA VAL A 42 -17.66 -9.60 12.73
C VAL A 42 -18.27 -9.93 11.36
N ARG A 43 -17.53 -10.61 10.49
CA ARG A 43 -17.90 -10.90 9.10
C ARG A 43 -18.33 -9.63 8.36
N GLU A 44 -19.57 -9.58 7.87
CA GLU A 44 -20.15 -8.45 7.14
C GLU A 44 -21.02 -7.55 8.03
N ASP A 45 -21.01 -7.74 9.35
CA ASP A 45 -21.80 -6.95 10.30
C ASP A 45 -20.99 -5.73 10.78
N GLU A 46 -21.10 -4.63 10.04
CA GLU A 46 -20.40 -3.37 10.37
C GLU A 46 -20.80 -2.78 11.74
N GLU A 47 -22.00 -3.10 12.24
CA GLU A 47 -22.51 -2.65 13.54
C GLU A 47 -22.12 -3.59 14.70
N HIS A 48 -21.33 -4.64 14.41
CA HIS A 48 -20.94 -5.63 15.40
C HIS A 48 -20.16 -4.97 16.56
N PRO A 49 -20.42 -5.34 17.84
CA PRO A 49 -19.73 -4.73 18.99
C PRO A 49 -18.20 -4.83 18.96
N LEU A 50 -17.64 -5.81 18.23
CA LEU A 50 -16.20 -5.95 18.05
C LEU A 50 -15.62 -5.14 16.88
N ALA A 51 -16.44 -4.51 16.04
CA ALA A 51 -15.96 -3.72 14.91
C ALA A 51 -15.03 -2.59 15.38
N ILE A 52 -15.38 -1.92 16.48
CA ILE A 52 -14.51 -0.89 17.09
C ILE A 52 -13.19 -1.46 17.61
N VAL A 53 -13.18 -2.70 18.11
CA VAL A 53 -11.96 -3.37 18.57
C VAL A 53 -11.06 -3.71 17.38
N ALA A 54 -11.65 -4.23 16.30
CA ALA A 54 -10.94 -4.48 15.04
C ALA A 54 -10.31 -3.20 14.50
N HIS A 55 -11.05 -2.10 14.50
CA HIS A 55 -10.55 -0.81 14.03
C HIS A 55 -9.34 -0.32 14.86
N ILE A 56 -9.45 -0.32 16.19
CA ILE A 56 -8.34 0.12 17.07
C ILE A 56 -7.10 -0.75 16.91
N ILE A 57 -7.27 -2.08 16.79
CA ILE A 57 -6.14 -2.99 16.58
C ILE A 57 -5.53 -2.76 15.20
N GLY A 58 -6.35 -2.63 14.16
CA GLY A 58 -5.93 -2.33 12.79
C GLY A 58 -5.09 -1.07 12.70
N ASP A 59 -5.58 0.04 13.26
CA ASP A 59 -4.86 1.33 13.26
C ASP A 59 -3.50 1.22 13.97
N ASN A 60 -3.43 0.45 15.05
CA ASN A 60 -2.19 0.22 15.80
C ASN A 60 -1.17 -0.64 15.03
N LEU A 61 -1.65 -1.63 14.26
CA LEU A 61 -0.81 -2.45 13.37
C LEU A 61 -0.30 -1.61 12.19
N GLU A 62 -1.19 -0.85 11.55
CA GLU A 62 -0.82 0.06 10.46
C GLU A 62 0.23 1.08 10.91
N ASP A 63 0.04 1.67 12.09
CA ASP A 63 1.02 2.59 12.68
C ASP A 63 2.37 1.91 12.95
N PHE A 64 2.38 0.64 13.36
CA PHE A 64 3.62 -0.11 13.52
C PHE A 64 4.30 -0.35 12.17
N ASP A 65 3.55 -0.82 11.18
CA ASP A 65 4.06 -1.07 9.83
C ASP A 65 4.65 0.19 9.20
N ASN A 66 3.93 1.31 9.26
CA ASN A 66 4.40 2.58 8.70
C ASN A 66 5.71 3.08 9.34
N ASN A 67 5.99 2.70 10.59
CA ASN A 67 7.22 3.09 11.30
C ASN A 67 8.37 2.10 11.15
N ASN A 68 8.09 0.83 10.86
CA ASN A 68 9.10 -0.24 10.81
C ASN A 68 9.38 -0.75 9.39
N HIS A 69 8.45 -0.53 8.47
CA HIS A 69 8.54 -0.96 7.08
C HIS A 69 8.52 0.26 6.16
N PRO A 70 9.34 0.24 5.09
CA PRO A 70 9.26 1.28 4.09
C PRO A 70 7.90 1.19 3.38
N PRO A 71 7.35 2.32 2.91
CA PRO A 71 6.06 2.34 2.22
C PRO A 71 6.00 1.34 1.06
N ILE A 72 4.81 0.81 0.80
CA ILE A 72 4.57 -0.04 -0.37
C ILE A 72 5.08 0.69 -1.62
N GLY A 73 5.91 -0.01 -2.39
CA GLY A 73 6.51 0.55 -3.60
C GLY A 73 7.74 1.44 -3.38
N HIS A 74 8.34 1.51 -2.18
CA HIS A 74 9.52 2.37 -1.94
C HIS A 74 10.69 2.08 -2.91
N ASN A 75 10.85 0.82 -3.32
CA ASN A 75 11.89 0.35 -4.25
C ASN A 75 11.50 0.47 -5.72
N VAL A 76 10.25 0.83 -6.03
CA VAL A 76 9.83 1.07 -7.41
C VAL A 76 10.48 2.37 -7.88
N THR A 77 11.16 2.29 -9.02
CA THR A 77 11.74 3.46 -9.68
C THR A 77 10.81 4.00 -10.76
N ASP A 78 11.02 5.25 -11.17
CA ASP A 78 10.34 5.82 -12.35
C ASP A 78 10.54 4.94 -13.59
N ILE A 79 11.70 4.27 -13.70
CA ILE A 79 12.01 3.37 -14.82
C ILE A 79 11.13 2.13 -14.76
N ASP A 80 11.03 1.48 -13.59
CA ASP A 80 10.18 0.30 -13.40
C ASP A 80 8.71 0.63 -13.72
N LEU A 81 8.23 1.77 -13.24
CA LEU A 81 6.88 2.25 -13.51
C LEU A 81 6.65 2.48 -15.01
N VAL A 82 7.56 3.16 -15.70
CA VAL A 82 7.41 3.40 -17.14
C VAL A 82 7.53 2.10 -17.94
N GLN A 83 8.41 1.18 -17.55
CA GLN A 83 8.51 -0.14 -18.19
C GLN A 83 7.21 -0.93 -18.02
N TYR A 84 6.62 -0.91 -16.82
CA TYR A 84 5.32 -1.52 -16.54
C TYR A 84 4.20 -0.89 -17.38
N LEU A 85 4.11 0.44 -17.43
CA LEU A 85 3.14 1.14 -18.28
C LEU A 85 3.33 0.77 -19.76
N MET A 86 4.57 0.62 -20.22
CA MET A 86 4.85 0.17 -21.58
C MET A 86 4.41 -1.28 -21.81
N SER A 87 4.70 -2.21 -20.90
CA SER A 87 4.35 -3.62 -21.07
C SER A 87 2.84 -3.84 -21.05
N GLU A 88 2.14 -3.27 -20.06
CA GLU A 88 0.68 -3.40 -19.90
C GLU A 88 -0.10 -2.81 -21.07
N ASN A 89 0.45 -1.76 -21.70
CA ASN A 89 -0.17 -1.11 -22.86
C ASN A 89 0.39 -1.60 -24.20
N HIS A 90 1.24 -2.63 -24.21
CA HIS A 90 1.91 -3.18 -25.39
C HIS A 90 2.66 -2.12 -26.24
N LEU A 91 3.31 -1.17 -25.57
CA LEU A 91 4.04 -0.06 -26.18
C LEU A 91 5.52 -0.38 -26.29
N ASN A 92 6.10 -0.13 -27.47
CA ASN A 92 7.54 -0.11 -27.65
C ASN A 92 8.11 1.31 -27.44
N GLN A 93 9.44 1.45 -27.42
CA GLN A 93 10.07 2.76 -27.20
C GLN A 93 9.71 3.81 -28.27
N GLN A 94 9.44 3.42 -29.52
CA GLN A 94 9.02 4.37 -30.55
C GLN A 94 7.67 5.00 -30.23
N LYS A 95 6.75 4.22 -29.64
CA LYS A 95 5.43 4.70 -29.20
C LYS A 95 5.45 5.57 -27.95
N MET A 96 6.63 5.77 -27.34
CA MET A 96 6.85 6.70 -26.24
C MET A 96 7.53 8.00 -26.69
N ALA A 97 7.91 8.11 -27.97
CA ALA A 97 8.63 9.27 -28.48
C ALA A 97 7.83 10.59 -28.41
N ASP A 98 6.50 10.56 -28.42
CA ASP A 98 5.62 11.73 -28.20
C ASP A 98 5.79 12.34 -26.80
N ILE A 99 6.06 11.49 -25.81
CA ILE A 99 6.35 11.90 -24.43
C ILE A 99 7.79 12.38 -24.32
N PHE A 100 8.74 11.58 -24.82
CA PHE A 100 10.18 11.79 -24.61
C PHE A 100 10.87 12.64 -25.69
N GLY A 101 10.15 13.05 -26.74
CA GLY A 101 10.63 13.79 -27.90
C GLY A 101 11.17 12.91 -29.03
N ASN A 102 11.92 11.86 -28.70
CA ASN A 102 12.40 10.86 -29.66
C ASN A 102 12.70 9.52 -28.96
N GLN A 103 12.86 8.45 -29.74
CA GLN A 103 13.15 7.11 -29.20
C GLN A 103 14.51 7.04 -28.47
N GLY A 104 15.52 7.78 -28.92
CA GLY A 104 16.83 7.82 -28.25
C GLY A 104 16.75 8.36 -26.82
N ASN A 105 15.88 9.34 -26.56
CA ASN A 105 15.60 9.86 -25.22
C ASN A 105 14.88 8.83 -24.34
N VAL A 106 13.99 8.00 -24.92
CA VAL A 106 13.36 6.88 -24.22
C VAL A 106 14.42 5.87 -23.78
N SER A 107 15.31 5.46 -24.70
CA SER A 107 16.39 4.53 -24.38
C SER A 107 17.30 5.06 -23.26
N LYS A 108 17.73 6.33 -23.35
CA LYS A 108 18.57 6.94 -22.31
C LYS A 108 17.89 6.96 -20.95
N PHE A 109 16.59 7.22 -20.91
CA PHE A 109 15.84 7.15 -19.65
C PHE A 109 15.75 5.71 -19.13
N LEU A 110 15.39 4.74 -19.97
CA LEU A 110 15.27 3.33 -19.56
C LEU A 110 16.59 2.71 -19.11
N ASN A 111 17.72 3.22 -19.62
CA ASN A 111 19.08 2.84 -19.20
C ASN A 111 19.57 3.60 -17.95
N GLY A 112 18.77 4.52 -17.39
CA GLY A 112 19.15 5.33 -16.23
C GLY A 112 20.11 6.48 -16.53
N GLU A 113 20.44 6.74 -17.80
CA GLU A 113 21.34 7.82 -18.23
C GLU A 113 20.67 9.21 -18.12
N ARG A 114 19.33 9.24 -18.06
CA ARG A 114 18.54 10.48 -17.89
C ARG A 114 17.36 10.28 -16.97
N LYS A 115 17.05 11.32 -16.18
CA LYS A 115 15.83 11.39 -15.36
C LYS A 115 14.66 11.99 -16.14
N LEU A 116 13.43 11.75 -15.66
CA LEU A 116 12.24 12.42 -16.18
C LEU A 116 12.28 13.92 -15.87
N SER A 117 11.83 14.73 -16.83
CA SER A 117 11.48 16.12 -16.62
C SER A 117 10.03 16.27 -16.15
N LYS A 118 9.70 17.39 -15.51
CA LYS A 118 8.31 17.72 -15.11
C LYS A 118 7.32 17.66 -16.30
N SER A 119 7.75 18.10 -17.47
CA SER A 119 6.93 18.04 -18.69
C SER A 119 6.65 16.59 -19.12
N GLN A 120 7.66 15.70 -19.04
CA GLN A 120 7.47 14.27 -19.32
C GLN A 120 6.56 13.61 -18.29
N ILE A 121 6.71 13.91 -16.99
CA ILE A 121 5.81 13.42 -15.93
C ILE A 121 4.37 13.83 -16.23
N ASN A 122 4.12 15.11 -16.53
CA ASN A 122 2.77 15.59 -16.85
C ASN A 122 2.16 14.86 -18.07
N LYS A 123 2.97 14.59 -19.10
CA LYS A 123 2.52 13.82 -20.27
C LYS A 123 2.24 12.36 -19.94
N LEU A 124 3.06 11.72 -19.09
CA LEU A 124 2.83 10.35 -18.60
C LEU A 124 1.52 10.27 -17.81
N VAL A 125 1.35 11.16 -16.82
CA VAL A 125 0.11 11.31 -16.04
C VAL A 125 -1.11 11.47 -16.94
N SER A 126 -1.03 12.37 -17.94
CA SER A 126 -2.15 12.62 -18.85
C SER A 126 -2.46 11.44 -19.76
N ARG A 127 -1.43 10.77 -20.30
CA ARG A 127 -1.59 9.65 -21.24
C ARG A 127 -2.14 8.40 -20.57
N PHE A 128 -1.57 8.04 -19.41
CA PHE A 128 -1.91 6.82 -18.69
C PHE A 128 -2.99 7.01 -17.62
N LYS A 129 -3.42 8.27 -17.37
CA LYS A 129 -4.44 8.62 -16.37
C LYS A 129 -4.09 8.12 -14.97
N ILE A 130 -2.83 8.25 -14.58
CA ILE A 130 -2.31 7.87 -13.26
C ILE A 130 -2.04 9.11 -12.41
N SER A 131 -1.99 8.97 -11.08
CA SER A 131 -1.60 10.08 -10.19
C SER A 131 -0.15 10.50 -10.44
N ALA A 132 0.15 11.78 -10.27
CA ALA A 132 1.52 12.27 -10.31
C ALA A 132 2.35 11.76 -9.11
N ASP A 133 1.69 11.35 -8.03
CA ASP A 133 2.33 10.85 -6.81
C ASP A 133 3.21 9.62 -7.05
N PHE A 134 2.92 8.83 -8.10
CA PHE A 134 3.77 7.71 -8.49
C PHE A 134 5.20 8.12 -8.92
N PHE A 135 5.42 9.39 -9.30
CA PHE A 135 6.73 9.94 -9.68
C PHE A 135 7.34 10.83 -8.59
N PHE A 136 6.57 11.13 -7.54
CA PHE A 136 7.02 11.96 -6.42
C PHE A 136 7.01 11.08 -5.19
N LYS A 137 8.19 10.54 -4.83
CA LYS A 137 8.36 9.89 -3.53
C LYS A 137 8.02 10.94 -2.46
N GLY A 138 7.01 10.64 -1.64
CA GLY A 138 6.66 11.45 -0.48
C GLY A 138 7.88 11.64 0.44
N PRO A 139 7.87 12.67 1.31
CA PRO A 139 8.91 12.84 2.32
C PRO A 139 9.10 11.59 3.18
#